data_AF-A0A9K3M4G8-F1
#
_entry.id   AF-A0A9K3M4G8-F1
#
_cell.length_a   1.000
_cell.length_b   1.000
_cell.length_c   1.000
_cell.angle_alpha   90.00
_cell.angle_beta   90.00
_cell.angle_gamma   90.00
#
_symmetry.space_group_name_H-M   'P 1'
#
loop_
_entity.id
_entity.type
_entity.pdbx_description
1 polymer ?
#
loop_
_entity_poly.entity_id
_entity_poly.type
_entity_poly.pdbx_seq_one_letter_code
_entity_poly.pdbx_strand_id
1 'polypeptide(L)'
;MMMLSSSTSALVTKSDLLHLYKRLLRACETYPSKNRNGIYQSIREEFRENVSLTGETARQQQIQLAYKGLSQLHQYDNRYSSNFSVQLEQNPFPKPDNYTDTRTERVEQQIRELQQQQQQDEANTEKRERN
;
A
#
# COMPACT_ATOMS: atom_id res chain seq x y z
N MET A 1 -11.45 -19.38 -28.11
CA MET A 1 -11.96 -17.98 -28.25
C MET A 1 -10.80 -17.05 -27.95
N MET A 2 -10.03 -16.64 -28.96
CA MET A 2 -8.90 -15.72 -28.79
C MET A 2 -9.41 -14.29 -28.94
N MET A 3 -9.32 -13.51 -27.87
CA MET A 3 -9.65 -12.09 -27.86
C MET A 3 -8.55 -11.32 -28.59
N LEU A 4 -8.84 -10.83 -29.79
CA LEU A 4 -8.01 -9.89 -30.52
C LEU A 4 -7.99 -8.57 -29.74
N SER A 5 -6.88 -8.23 -29.09
CA SER A 5 -6.68 -6.88 -28.55
C SER A 5 -6.40 -5.92 -29.71
N SER A 6 -7.41 -5.14 -30.07
CA SER A 6 -7.25 -4.03 -31.00
C SER A 6 -6.46 -2.91 -30.31
N SER A 7 -5.15 -2.87 -30.52
CA SER A 7 -4.30 -1.75 -30.10
C SER A 7 -4.64 -0.52 -30.93
N THR A 8 -5.54 0.32 -30.44
CA THR A 8 -5.81 1.64 -31.04
C THR A 8 -4.58 2.52 -30.89
N SER A 9 -3.79 2.68 -31.96
CA SER A 9 -2.77 3.72 -32.06
C SER A 9 -3.47 5.08 -32.10
N ALA A 10 -3.65 5.70 -30.93
CA ALA A 10 -4.03 7.11 -30.87
C ALA A 10 -2.91 7.93 -31.50
N LEU A 11 -3.25 8.77 -32.48
CA LEU A 11 -2.31 9.69 -33.11
C LEU A 11 -1.85 10.71 -32.06
N VAL A 12 -0.66 10.49 -31.49
CA VAL A 12 -0.08 11.40 -30.50
C VAL A 12 0.32 12.68 -31.20
N THR A 13 -0.29 13.79 -30.80
CA THR A 13 -0.02 15.09 -31.40
C THR A 13 1.28 15.69 -30.84
N LYS A 14 1.86 16.67 -31.55
CA LYS A 14 3.02 17.43 -31.04
C LYS A 14 2.71 18.12 -29.71
N SER A 15 1.50 18.60 -29.53
CA SER A 15 1.04 19.17 -28.25
C SER A 15 1.09 18.13 -27.13
N ASP A 16 0.63 16.90 -27.36
CA ASP A 16 0.63 15.86 -26.34
C ASP A 16 2.05 15.50 -25.88
N LEU A 17 2.99 15.43 -26.83
CA LEU A 17 4.41 15.21 -26.53
C LEU A 17 5.01 16.35 -25.69
N LEU A 18 4.67 17.61 -26.01
CA LEU A 18 5.13 18.76 -25.23
C LEU A 18 4.53 18.76 -23.82
N HIS A 19 3.27 18.36 -23.67
CA HIS A 19 2.66 18.21 -22.35
C HIS A 19 3.32 17.08 -21.56
N LEU A 20 3.57 15.92 -22.19
CA LEU A 20 4.27 14.80 -21.57
C LEU A 20 5.67 15.19 -21.10
N TYR A 21 6.44 15.86 -21.95
CA TYR A 21 7.77 16.38 -21.62
C TYR A 21 7.73 17.34 -20.43
N LYS A 22 6.82 18.32 -20.43
CA LYS A 22 6.67 19.26 -19.30
C LYS A 22 6.28 18.55 -18.01
N ARG A 23 5.42 17.53 -18.08
CA ARG A 23 5.01 16.73 -16.91
C ARG A 23 6.19 15.95 -16.33
N LEU A 24 6.99 15.31 -17.18
CA LEU A 24 8.21 14.62 -16.74
C LEU A 24 9.18 15.56 -16.04
N LEU A 25 9.50 16.70 -16.66
CA LEU A 25 10.43 17.67 -16.06
C LEU A 25 9.95 18.19 -14.70
N ARG A 26 8.65 18.49 -14.57
CA ARG A 26 8.04 18.91 -13.30
C ARG A 26 8.08 17.80 -12.25
N ALA A 27 7.79 16.57 -12.63
CA ALA A 27 7.84 15.42 -11.73
C ALA A 27 9.28 15.15 -11.25
N CYS A 28 10.27 15.36 -12.12
CA CYS A 28 11.67 15.27 -11.74
C CYS A 28 12.02 16.35 -10.70
N GLU A 29 11.59 17.59 -10.85
CA GLU A 29 11.91 18.70 -9.93
C GLU A 29 11.54 18.38 -8.46
N THR A 30 10.41 17.70 -8.25
CA THR A 30 9.90 17.30 -6.93
C THR A 30 10.43 15.94 -6.45
N TYR A 31 11.18 15.22 -7.28
CA TYR A 31 11.63 13.87 -6.97
C TYR A 31 12.65 13.84 -5.82
N PRO A 32 12.45 13.02 -4.78
CA PRO A 32 13.30 13.00 -3.58
C PRO A 32 14.60 12.19 -3.79
N SER A 33 15.48 12.64 -4.70
CA SER A 33 16.77 11.99 -4.99
C SER A 33 17.93 12.97 -5.06
N LYS A 34 19.11 12.56 -4.57
CA LYS A 34 20.37 13.31 -4.72
C LYS A 34 20.79 13.45 -6.19
N ASN A 35 20.44 12.46 -7.03
CA ASN A 35 20.73 12.48 -8.47
C ASN A 35 19.56 13.03 -9.32
N ARG A 36 18.69 13.85 -8.73
CA ARG A 36 17.56 14.45 -9.45
C ARG A 36 17.99 15.24 -10.69
N ASN A 37 19.06 16.02 -10.56
CA ASN A 37 19.58 16.84 -11.67
C ASN A 37 20.11 15.96 -12.82
N GLY A 38 20.72 14.82 -12.52
CA GLY A 38 21.15 13.87 -13.55
C GLY A 38 19.95 13.32 -14.33
N ILE A 39 18.93 12.85 -13.62
CA ILE A 39 17.68 12.35 -14.23
C ILE A 39 17.04 13.44 -15.12
N TYR A 40 16.99 14.67 -14.63
CA TYR A 40 16.46 15.80 -15.38
C TYR A 40 17.21 16.04 -16.69
N GLN A 41 18.54 15.98 -16.69
CA GLN A 41 19.32 16.16 -17.92
C GLN A 41 19.18 14.98 -18.88
N SER A 42 19.22 13.74 -18.38
CA SER A 42 19.03 12.55 -19.22
C SER A 42 17.70 12.58 -19.97
N ILE A 43 16.59 12.97 -19.30
CA ILE A 43 15.30 13.12 -19.98
C ILE A 43 15.34 14.17 -21.09
N ARG A 44 16.07 15.28 -20.88
CA ARG A 44 16.21 16.33 -21.91
C ARG A 44 17.02 15.85 -23.10
N GLU A 45 18.07 15.07 -22.85
CA GLU A 45 18.92 14.48 -23.88
C GLU A 45 18.15 13.45 -24.68
N GLU A 46 17.49 12.49 -24.01
CA GLU A 46 16.66 11.46 -24.66
C GLU A 46 15.56 12.06 -25.52
N PHE A 47 14.84 13.08 -25.02
CA PHE A 47 13.81 13.75 -25.83
C PHE A 47 14.39 14.46 -27.05
N ARG A 48 15.60 15.03 -26.96
CA ARG A 48 16.26 15.71 -28.08
C ARG A 48 16.75 14.70 -29.13
N GLU A 49 17.35 13.61 -28.70
CA GLU A 49 17.82 12.53 -29.57
C GLU A 49 16.65 11.90 -30.34
N ASN A 50 15.52 11.73 -29.66
CA ASN A 50 14.32 11.13 -30.23
C ASN A 50 13.50 12.06 -31.15
N VAL A 51 13.87 13.34 -31.31
CA VAL A 51 13.15 14.28 -32.22
C VAL A 51 13.19 13.81 -33.68
N SER A 52 14.31 13.22 -34.10
CA SER A 52 14.52 12.77 -35.48
C SER A 52 13.99 11.35 -35.76
N LEU A 53 13.34 10.70 -34.78
CA LEU A 53 12.77 9.36 -34.97
C LEU A 53 11.60 9.36 -35.96
N THR A 54 11.86 8.83 -37.14
CA THR A 54 10.90 8.67 -38.24
C THR A 54 10.06 7.40 -38.14
N GLY A 55 10.55 6.35 -37.46
CA GLY A 55 9.85 5.08 -37.30
C GLY A 55 8.65 5.17 -36.34
N GLU A 56 7.45 4.84 -36.82
CA GLU A 56 6.21 4.89 -36.02
C GLU A 56 6.27 3.95 -34.82
N THR A 57 6.71 2.69 -35.03
CA THR A 57 6.81 1.68 -33.96
C THR A 57 7.81 2.09 -32.88
N ALA A 58 9.00 2.55 -33.29
CA ALA A 58 10.02 3.04 -32.37
C ALA A 58 9.54 4.27 -31.59
N ARG A 59 8.86 5.21 -32.24
CA ARG A 59 8.28 6.39 -31.59
C ARG A 59 7.25 5.97 -30.52
N GLN A 60 6.35 5.04 -30.85
CA GLN A 60 5.35 4.56 -29.91
C GLN A 60 5.97 3.88 -28.69
N GLN A 61 7.01 3.07 -28.90
CA GLN A 61 7.75 2.45 -27.80
C GLN A 61 8.37 3.50 -26.87
N GLN A 62 8.98 4.55 -27.42
CA GLN A 62 9.54 5.65 -26.61
C GLN A 62 8.46 6.42 -25.85
N ILE A 63 7.31 6.65 -26.47
CA ILE A 63 6.17 7.31 -25.81
C ILE A 63 5.66 6.44 -24.65
N GLN A 64 5.50 5.13 -24.85
CA GLN A 64 5.08 4.20 -23.80
C GLN A 64 6.09 4.16 -22.65
N LEU A 65 7.40 4.16 -22.97
CA LEU A 65 8.46 4.22 -21.99
C LEU A 65 8.38 5.52 -21.16
N ALA A 66 8.17 6.66 -21.81
CA ALA A 66 8.01 7.95 -21.15
C ALA A 66 6.79 7.99 -20.21
N TYR A 67 5.64 7.43 -20.62
CA TYR A 67 4.48 7.30 -19.74
C TYR A 67 4.74 6.39 -18.53
N LYS A 68 5.46 5.29 -18.73
CA LYS A 68 5.88 4.40 -17.65
C LYS A 68 6.80 5.12 -16.66
N GLY A 69 7.80 5.85 -17.16
CA GLY A 69 8.70 6.65 -16.33
C GLY A 69 7.96 7.74 -15.55
N LEU A 70 7.00 8.41 -16.18
CA LEU A 70 6.15 9.40 -15.50
C LEU A 70 5.35 8.79 -14.35
N SER A 71 4.74 7.62 -14.58
CA SER A 71 4.03 6.88 -13.54
C SER A 71 4.95 6.53 -12.36
N GLN A 72 6.18 6.10 -12.62
CA GLN A 72 7.17 5.81 -11.58
C GLN A 72 7.56 7.05 -10.78
N LEU A 73 7.82 8.18 -11.44
CA LEU A 73 8.14 9.44 -10.74
C LEU A 73 6.99 9.91 -9.86
N HIS A 74 5.75 9.78 -10.34
CA HIS A 74 4.55 10.19 -9.61
C HIS A 74 4.32 9.37 -8.33
N GLN A 75 4.81 8.13 -8.23
CA GLN A 75 4.70 7.32 -7.00
C GLN A 75 5.37 7.98 -5.79
N TYR A 76 6.39 8.81 -6.04
CA TYR A 76 7.17 9.48 -4.99
C TYR A 76 6.78 10.95 -4.82
N ASP A 77 5.81 11.45 -5.58
CA ASP A 77 5.32 12.81 -5.42
C ASP A 77 4.21 12.83 -4.35
N ASN A 78 4.52 13.50 -3.24
CA ASN A 78 3.61 13.67 -2.09
C ASN A 78 2.27 14.33 -2.45
N ARG A 79 2.17 15.03 -3.60
CA ARG A 79 0.90 15.62 -4.08
C ARG A 79 -0.09 14.56 -4.54
N TYR A 80 0.40 13.38 -4.94
CA TYR A 80 -0.43 12.25 -5.39
C TYR A 80 -0.48 11.11 -4.35
N SER A 81 0.22 11.24 -3.21
CA SER A 81 0.30 10.19 -2.19
C SER A 81 -0.87 10.17 -1.18
N SER A 82 -1.99 10.83 -1.50
CA SER A 82 -3.12 11.01 -0.59
C SER A 82 -3.79 9.70 -0.11
N ASN A 83 -3.47 8.55 -0.72
CA ASN A 83 -4.09 7.26 -0.40
C ASN A 83 -3.07 6.13 -0.17
N PHE A 84 -1.93 6.38 0.48
CA PHE A 84 -1.15 5.28 1.05
C PHE A 84 -1.87 4.75 2.30
N SER A 85 -2.92 3.96 2.10
CA SER A 85 -3.60 3.25 3.18
C SER A 85 -2.97 1.87 3.36
N VAL A 86 -2.14 1.72 4.40
CA VAL A 86 -1.80 0.38 4.89
C VAL A 86 -2.93 -0.03 5.81
N GLN A 87 -3.88 -0.81 5.29
CA GLN A 87 -4.80 -1.56 6.14
C GLN A 87 -3.97 -2.67 6.79
N LEU A 88 -3.37 -2.35 7.94
CA LEU A 88 -2.82 -3.38 8.81
C LEU A 88 -4.00 -4.20 9.32
N GLU A 89 -4.03 -5.48 8.97
CA GLU A 89 -4.98 -6.44 9.51
C GLU A 89 -4.95 -6.35 11.04
N GLN A 90 -6.12 -6.21 11.67
CA GLN A 90 -6.21 -5.87 13.10
C GLN A 90 -5.62 -6.95 14.02
N ASN A 91 -5.37 -8.14 13.49
CA ASN A 91 -4.82 -9.25 14.24
C ASN A 91 -3.92 -10.14 13.34
N PRO A 92 -2.70 -9.69 13.01
CA PRO A 92 -1.81 -10.37 12.06
C PRO A 92 -1.26 -11.71 12.62
N PHE A 93 -1.50 -12.00 13.89
CA PHE A 93 -1.12 -13.24 14.55
C PHE A 93 -2.31 -13.79 15.35
N PRO A 94 -3.26 -14.47 14.70
CA PRO A 94 -4.29 -15.21 15.43
C PRO A 94 -3.59 -16.22 16.34
N LYS A 95 -4.01 -16.26 17.62
CA LYS A 95 -3.54 -17.27 18.55
C LYS A 95 -3.93 -18.66 17.99
N PRO A 96 -3.04 -19.66 18.01
CA PRO A 96 -3.37 -20.99 17.53
C PRO A 96 -4.52 -21.59 18.37
N ASP A 97 -5.32 -22.48 17.77
CA ASP A 97 -6.50 -23.08 18.41
C ASP A 97 -6.19 -23.77 19.76
N ASN A 98 -4.94 -24.21 19.95
CA ASN A 98 -4.44 -24.84 21.17
C ASN A 98 -3.68 -23.87 22.10
N TYR A 99 -3.91 -22.56 22.00
CA TYR A 99 -3.31 -21.58 22.90
C TYR A 99 -4.00 -21.60 24.26
N THR A 100 -3.38 -22.28 25.23
CA THR A 100 -3.78 -22.23 26.63
C THR A 100 -3.00 -21.14 27.36
N ASP A 101 -3.72 -20.12 27.84
CA ASP A 101 -3.11 -19.08 28.68
C ASP A 101 -3.18 -19.50 30.15
N THR A 102 -2.09 -20.11 30.63
CA THR A 102 -1.95 -20.55 32.03
C THR A 102 -2.23 -19.44 33.05
N ARG A 103 -2.11 -18.16 32.67
CA ARG A 103 -2.47 -17.03 33.54
C ARG A 103 -3.98 -16.89 33.66
N THR A 104 -4.70 -17.02 32.55
CA THR A 104 -6.16 -16.93 32.52
C THR A 104 -6.78 -18.12 33.28
N GLU A 105 -6.27 -19.32 33.07
CA GLU A 105 -6.72 -20.53 33.77
C GLU A 105 -6.58 -20.41 35.30
N ARG A 106 -5.47 -19.85 35.79
CA ARG A 106 -5.27 -19.63 37.23
C ARG A 106 -6.26 -18.63 37.83
N VAL A 107 -6.58 -17.57 37.09
CA VAL A 107 -7.57 -16.57 37.53
C VAL A 107 -8.96 -17.19 37.60
N GLU A 108 -9.34 -17.99 36.60
CA GLU A 108 -10.62 -18.69 36.58
C GLU A 108 -10.75 -19.71 37.73
N GLN A 109 -9.66 -20.41 38.08
CA GLN A 109 -9.61 -21.30 39.24
C GLN A 109 -9.84 -20.52 40.54
N GLN A 110 -9.14 -19.40 40.74
CA GLN A 110 -9.32 -18.56 41.92
C GLN A 110 -10.74 -18.02 42.06
N ILE A 111 -11.36 -17.57 40.95
CA ILE A 111 -12.75 -17.10 40.95
C ILE A 111 -13.70 -18.23 41.36
N ARG A 112 -13.50 -19.43 40.84
CA ARG A 112 -14.34 -20.60 41.17
C ARG A 112 -14.20 -20.99 42.64
N GLU A 113 -12.99 -20.97 43.18
CA GLU A 113 -12.72 -21.25 44.60
C GLU A 113 -13.41 -20.20 45.50
N LEU A 114 -13.29 -18.92 45.17
CA LEU A 114 -13.95 -17.84 45.91
C LEU A 114 -15.49 -17.97 45.90
N GLN A 115 -16.07 -18.37 44.77
CA GLN A 115 -17.52 -18.61 44.68
C GLN A 115 -17.96 -19.79 45.54
N GLN A 116 -17.19 -20.89 45.57
CA GLN A 116 -17.50 -22.05 46.40
C GLN A 116 -17.42 -21.72 47.89
N GLN A 117 -16.44 -20.90 48.28
CA GLN A 117 -16.29 -20.45 49.67
C GLN A 117 -17.47 -19.59 50.11
N GLN A 118 -17.92 -18.65 49.27
CA GLN A 118 -19.10 -17.83 49.55
C GLN A 118 -20.36 -18.69 49.75
N GLN A 119 -20.58 -19.69 48.89
CA GLN A 119 -21.73 -20.60 49.01
C GLN A 119 -21.68 -21.46 50.28
N GLN A 120 -20.48 -21.85 50.72
CA GLN A 120 -20.31 -22.60 51.97
C GLN A 120 -20.58 -21.73 53.20
N ASP A 121 -20.12 -20.47 53.19
CA ASP A 121 -20.36 -19.51 54.25
C ASP A 121 -21.85 -19.15 54.36
N GLU A 122 -22.53 -18.95 53.23
CA GLU A 122 -23.99 -18.77 53.16
C GLU A 122 -24.74 -19.98 53.75
N ALA A 123 -24.41 -21.20 53.29
CA ALA A 123 -25.05 -22.43 53.78
C ALA A 123 -24.79 -22.70 55.28
N ASN A 124 -23.64 -22.27 55.82
CA ASN A 124 -23.33 -22.41 57.24
C ASN A 124 -24.03 -21.33 58.08
N THR A 125 -24.29 -20.16 57.51
CA THR A 125 -25.05 -19.07 58.13
C THR A 125 -26.54 -19.44 58.23
N GLU A 126 -27.13 -19.99 57.15
CA GLU A 126 -28.51 -20.48 57.16
C GLU A 126 -28.75 -21.62 58.17
N LYS A 127 -27.75 -22.48 58.40
CA LYS A 127 -27.84 -23.55 59.41
C LYS A 127 -27.73 -23.03 60.84
N ARG A 128 -27.01 -21.93 61.07
CA ARG A 128 -26.93 -21.25 62.37
C ARG A 128 -28.22 -20.50 62.72
N GLU A 129 -28.94 -20.00 61.73
CA GLU A 129 -30.23 -19.30 61.93
C GLU A 129 -31.43 -20.24 62.14
N ARG A 130 -31.28 -21.53 61.83
CA ARG A 130 -32.34 -22.56 61.99
C ARG A 130 -32.26 -23.38 63.30
N ASN A 131 -31.29 -23.10 64.17
CA ASN A 131 -31.09 -23.75 65.47
C ASN A 131 -31.28 -22.75 66.60
#